data_AF-A0A7X3RF17-F1
#
_entry.id   AF-A0A7X3RF17-F1
#
_cell.length_a   1.000
_cell.length_b   1.000
_cell.length_c   1.000
_cell.angle_alpha   90.00
_cell.angle_beta   90.00
_cell.angle_gamma   90.00
#
_symmetry.space_group_name_H-M   'P 1'
#
loop_
_entity.id
_entity.type
_entity.pdbx_description
1 polymer ?
#
loop_
_entity_poly.entity_id
_entity_poly.type
_entity_poly.pdbx_seq_one_letter_code
_entity_poly.pdbx_strand_id
1 'polypeptide(L)'
;MHIIREREKDTQKRVIEFFQDALNYTYLGNWADNVDENSNIIPEDLADWLRKQNYAPNIINKAVYQLQQASKIGGSRTLYNANFEVYELLRYGVKVQPDVSEQHKTVWLIDWNNPENNDFGIAEEVALRGKNNKRPDLVLYINGIAIGVLELKSAITSVSEGIRQNLANQTETFIEWFFSTVQLVMAGNETEGLRYGVIKTPEKYWLRWKEKLAQLETENNPLLRELSQFCNKERMLEILHDFIVFDAGIKKICRHNQYYGVKAAQERVKSREGGIIWHTQGSGKSLVMVWLAKWILANNPNARVLIITDRIELDEQIEGVFQGVKENIKRTKSGEDLKQVLSDSTNRLACSLIHKFGKSGEIEDTDVDIYVIDLKRNLSGGGRVKGEFFVFVDECHRTQSGILHKAMKELLPNAMLIGFTGTPLLKSDKQQSIETFGKFIDTYKYDEAVHDEVVLDLRYEARDI
;
A
#
# COMPACT_ATOMS: atom_id res chain seq x y z
N MET A 1 -22.92 -27.04 17.75
CA MET A 1 -21.48 -26.73 17.88
C MET A 1 -20.60 -27.76 17.13
N HIS A 2 -20.81 -29.08 17.29
CA HIS A 2 -20.05 -30.12 16.56
C HIS A 2 -20.14 -29.99 15.02
N ILE A 3 -21.35 -29.94 14.47
CA ILE A 3 -21.61 -29.81 13.02
C ILE A 3 -20.98 -28.55 12.41
N ILE A 4 -20.94 -27.44 13.16
CA ILE A 4 -20.34 -26.18 12.69
C ILE A 4 -18.82 -26.34 12.58
N ARG A 5 -18.18 -26.97 13.56
CA ARG A 5 -16.74 -27.25 13.54
C ARG A 5 -16.36 -28.23 12.44
N GLU A 6 -17.19 -29.23 12.14
CA GLU A 6 -16.96 -30.14 11.01
C GLU A 6 -16.99 -29.38 9.67
N ARG A 7 -17.97 -28.50 9.48
CA ARG A 7 -18.06 -27.67 8.27
C ARG A 7 -16.89 -26.68 8.13
N GLU A 8 -16.38 -26.15 9.24
CA GLU A 8 -15.20 -25.26 9.23
C GLU A 8 -13.94 -26.02 8.76
N LYS A 9 -13.77 -27.26 9.22
CA LYS A 9 -12.71 -28.15 8.74
C LYS A 9 -12.83 -28.48 7.26
N ASP A 10 -14.04 -28.68 6.75
CA ASP A 10 -14.26 -28.90 5.31
C ASP A 10 -13.85 -27.68 4.48
N THR A 11 -14.22 -26.46 4.92
CA THR A 11 -13.77 -25.20 4.29
C THR A 11 -12.24 -25.12 4.30
N GLN A 12 -11.62 -25.37 5.44
CA GLN A 12 -10.16 -25.32 5.61
C GLN A 12 -9.43 -26.30 4.70
N LYS A 13 -9.88 -27.56 4.66
CA LYS A 13 -9.32 -28.58 3.78
C LYS A 13 -9.37 -28.13 2.31
N ARG A 14 -10.51 -27.61 1.87
CA ARG A 14 -10.70 -27.12 0.50
C ARG A 14 -9.79 -25.93 0.18
N VAL A 15 -9.60 -25.01 1.12
CA VAL A 15 -8.66 -23.89 0.97
C VAL A 15 -7.22 -24.42 0.85
N ILE A 16 -6.81 -25.37 1.68
CA ILE A 16 -5.47 -25.98 1.61
C ILE A 16 -5.23 -26.69 0.27
N GLU A 17 -6.18 -27.50 -0.19
CA GLU A 17 -6.14 -28.13 -1.51
C GLU A 17 -6.00 -27.08 -2.62
N PHE A 18 -6.80 -26.01 -2.55
CA PHE A 18 -6.73 -24.91 -3.52
C PHE A 18 -5.36 -24.20 -3.53
N PHE A 19 -4.78 -23.93 -2.37
CA PHE A 19 -3.45 -23.30 -2.27
C PHE A 19 -2.35 -24.19 -2.87
N GLN A 20 -2.45 -25.50 -2.72
CA GLN A 20 -1.51 -26.44 -3.33
C GLN A 20 -1.71 -26.53 -4.84
N ASP A 21 -2.93 -26.81 -5.29
CA ASP A 21 -3.21 -27.18 -6.67
C ASP A 21 -3.25 -25.99 -7.62
N ALA A 22 -3.81 -24.85 -7.17
CA ALA A 22 -4.01 -23.67 -8.02
C ALA A 22 -2.96 -22.58 -7.80
N LEU A 23 -2.42 -22.45 -6.58
CA LEU A 23 -1.46 -21.39 -6.23
C LEU A 23 -0.02 -21.89 -6.06
N ASN A 24 0.22 -23.21 -6.12
CA ASN A 24 1.53 -23.84 -5.96
C ASN A 24 2.24 -23.46 -4.64
N TYR A 25 1.50 -23.45 -3.53
CA TYR A 25 2.05 -23.34 -2.18
C TYR A 25 2.38 -24.71 -1.63
N THR A 26 3.48 -24.81 -0.88
CA THR A 26 3.83 -26.04 -0.17
C THR A 26 2.97 -26.18 1.08
N TYR A 27 2.26 -27.30 1.25
CA TYR A 27 1.60 -27.58 2.52
C TYR A 27 2.62 -28.01 3.56
N LEU A 28 2.70 -27.26 4.66
CA LEU A 28 3.68 -27.43 5.73
C LEU A 28 3.20 -28.37 6.84
N GLY A 29 1.99 -28.90 6.74
CA GLY A 29 1.39 -29.79 7.72
C GLY A 29 0.48 -29.10 8.73
N ASN A 30 -0.01 -29.92 9.66
CA ASN A 30 -0.86 -29.52 10.77
C ASN A 30 0.00 -29.28 12.01
N TRP A 31 -0.09 -28.08 12.59
CA TRP A 31 0.80 -27.64 13.67
C TRP A 31 0.05 -27.50 15.00
N ALA A 32 -1.06 -28.23 15.19
CA ALA A 32 -1.88 -28.14 16.39
C ALA A 32 -1.17 -28.61 17.67
N ASP A 33 -0.23 -29.55 17.54
CA ASP A 33 0.40 -30.23 18.69
C ASP A 33 1.74 -29.62 19.12
N ASN A 34 2.31 -28.72 18.32
CA ASN A 34 3.68 -28.18 18.50
C ASN A 34 3.69 -26.76 19.08
N VAL A 35 2.86 -26.50 20.10
CA VAL A 35 2.62 -25.14 20.64
C VAL A 35 3.87 -24.38 21.10
N ASP A 36 4.90 -25.11 21.55
CA ASP A 36 6.15 -24.54 22.06
C ASP A 36 7.21 -24.33 20.95
N GLU A 37 7.03 -24.92 19.77
CA GLU A 37 7.98 -24.86 18.65
C GLU A 37 7.52 -23.89 17.55
N ASN A 38 6.21 -23.72 17.38
CA ASN A 38 5.65 -22.86 16.35
C ASN A 38 6.06 -21.40 16.54
N SER A 39 6.55 -20.78 15.46
CA SER A 39 7.12 -19.44 15.48
C SER A 39 6.69 -18.63 14.25
N ASN A 40 6.76 -17.31 14.36
CA ASN A 40 6.54 -16.40 13.25
C ASN A 40 7.76 -16.26 12.33
N ILE A 41 8.92 -16.77 12.76
CA ILE A 41 10.13 -16.94 11.96
C ILE A 41 10.64 -18.36 12.20
N ILE A 42 10.84 -19.11 11.11
CA ILE A 42 11.47 -20.42 11.08
C ILE A 42 12.91 -20.20 10.59
N PRO A 43 13.90 -20.11 11.50
CA PRO A 43 15.24 -19.67 11.14
C PRO A 43 15.94 -20.62 10.17
N GLU A 44 15.64 -21.91 10.27
CA GLU A 44 16.23 -22.96 9.43
C GLU A 44 15.76 -22.83 7.98
N ASP A 45 14.44 -22.73 7.75
CA ASP A 45 13.87 -22.50 6.42
C ASP A 45 14.41 -21.23 5.76
N LEU A 46 14.48 -20.12 6.51
CA LEU A 46 15.03 -18.87 6.00
C LEU A 46 16.52 -19.01 5.67
N ALA A 47 17.29 -19.69 6.53
CA ALA A 47 18.71 -19.92 6.29
C ALA A 47 18.96 -20.87 5.09
N ASP A 48 18.14 -21.91 4.95
CA ASP A 48 18.15 -22.82 3.80
C ASP A 48 17.89 -22.06 2.51
N TRP A 49 16.83 -21.25 2.47
CA TRP A 49 16.51 -20.43 1.31
C TRP A 49 17.62 -19.42 0.99
N LEU A 50 18.14 -18.70 1.99
CA LEU A 50 19.25 -17.74 1.78
C LEU A 50 20.54 -18.42 1.29
N ARG A 51 20.79 -19.69 1.67
CA ARG A 51 21.89 -20.49 1.11
C ARG A 51 21.68 -20.79 -0.37
N LYS A 52 20.46 -21.09 -0.80
CA LYS A 52 20.10 -21.24 -2.23
C LYS A 52 20.35 -19.93 -3.01
N GLN A 53 20.21 -18.77 -2.35
CA GLN A 53 20.54 -17.44 -2.90
C GLN A 53 22.05 -17.11 -2.87
N ASN A 54 22.92 -18.07 -2.54
CA ASN A 54 24.38 -17.92 -2.47
C ASN A 54 24.90 -16.96 -1.39
N TYR A 55 24.14 -16.69 -0.33
CA TYR A 55 24.67 -15.96 0.82
C TYR A 55 25.57 -16.86 1.69
N ALA A 56 26.67 -16.29 2.20
CA ALA A 56 27.59 -17.00 3.08
C ALA A 56 26.98 -17.23 4.49
N PRO A 57 27.29 -18.36 5.18
CA PRO A 57 26.67 -18.70 6.47
C PRO A 57 26.77 -17.61 7.55
N ASN A 58 27.90 -16.91 7.66
CA ASN A 58 28.07 -15.82 8.62
C ASN A 58 27.15 -14.62 8.32
N ILE A 59 26.92 -14.31 7.04
CA ILE A 59 26.01 -13.24 6.60
C ILE A 59 24.56 -13.65 6.90
N ILE A 60 24.20 -14.90 6.62
CA ILE A 60 22.89 -15.47 6.89
C ILE A 60 22.58 -15.37 8.39
N ASN A 61 23.47 -15.86 9.26
CA ASN A 61 23.26 -15.82 10.70
C ASN A 61 23.03 -14.39 11.22
N LYS A 62 23.80 -13.42 10.72
CA LYS A 62 23.62 -12.00 11.06
C LYS A 62 22.28 -11.45 10.56
N ALA A 63 21.86 -11.81 9.34
CA ALA A 63 20.59 -11.35 8.79
C ALA A 63 19.39 -11.92 9.55
N VAL A 64 19.39 -13.22 9.82
CA VAL A 64 18.36 -13.91 10.60
C VAL A 64 18.31 -13.34 12.03
N TYR A 65 19.46 -13.12 12.66
CA TYR A 65 19.52 -12.51 13.99
C TYR A 65 18.90 -11.10 14.01
N GLN A 66 19.21 -10.25 13.02
CA GLN A 66 18.62 -8.92 12.91
C GLN A 66 17.10 -8.98 12.71
N LEU A 67 16.61 -9.90 11.87
CA LEU A 67 15.16 -10.11 11.70
C LEU A 67 14.49 -10.56 13.01
N GLN A 68 15.11 -11.49 13.74
CA GLN A 68 14.61 -11.92 15.05
C GLN A 68 14.66 -10.81 16.10
N GLN A 69 15.66 -9.93 16.06
CA GLN A 69 15.64 -8.74 16.92
C GLN A 69 14.50 -7.82 16.50
N ALA A 70 14.28 -7.64 15.19
CA ALA A 70 13.23 -6.76 14.68
C ALA A 70 11.81 -7.24 15.05
N SER A 71 11.59 -8.55 15.17
CA SER A 71 10.29 -9.11 15.51
C SER A 71 9.94 -9.05 17.00
N LYS A 72 10.91 -8.81 17.90
CA LYS A 72 10.66 -8.78 19.34
C LYS A 72 9.76 -7.62 19.76
N ILE A 73 8.75 -7.95 20.55
CA ILE A 73 7.86 -7.01 21.26
C ILE A 73 8.24 -7.02 22.74
N GLY A 74 8.29 -5.84 23.36
CA GLY A 74 8.59 -5.70 24.79
C GLY A 74 9.14 -4.32 25.17
N GLY A 75 9.03 -3.99 26.45
CA GLY A 75 9.42 -2.66 26.95
C GLY A 75 8.59 -1.56 26.29
N SER A 76 9.27 -0.60 25.65
CA SER A 76 8.62 0.49 24.90
C SER A 76 8.21 0.11 23.47
N ARG A 77 8.59 -1.08 22.99
CA ARG A 77 8.38 -1.48 21.59
C ARG A 77 7.04 -2.17 21.40
N THR A 78 6.13 -1.49 20.72
CA THR A 78 4.78 -1.99 20.44
C THR A 78 4.76 -2.93 19.21
N LEU A 79 3.66 -3.68 19.02
CA LEU A 79 3.42 -4.44 17.79
C LEU A 79 3.58 -3.59 16.52
N TYR A 80 3.15 -2.33 16.54
CA TYR A 80 3.32 -1.45 15.38
C TYR A 80 4.81 -1.22 15.06
N ASN A 81 5.63 -0.96 16.08
CA ASN A 81 7.06 -0.70 15.90
C ASN A 81 7.81 -1.96 15.42
N ALA A 82 7.55 -3.11 16.06
CA ALA A 82 8.15 -4.37 15.64
C ALA A 82 7.76 -4.73 14.19
N ASN A 83 6.48 -4.59 13.84
CA ASN A 83 6.00 -4.86 12.48
C ASN A 83 6.56 -3.89 11.44
N PHE A 84 6.72 -2.62 11.80
CA PHE A 84 7.38 -1.63 10.94
C PHE A 84 8.84 -1.99 10.68
N GLU A 85 9.60 -2.29 11.73
CA GLU A 85 11.02 -2.66 11.60
C GLU A 85 11.20 -3.96 10.81
N VAL A 86 10.34 -4.97 11.01
CA VAL A 86 10.33 -6.17 10.16
C VAL A 86 10.02 -5.80 8.71
N TYR A 87 9.00 -4.97 8.46
CA TYR A 87 8.66 -4.53 7.11
C TYR A 87 9.83 -3.81 6.43
N GLU A 88 10.57 -2.95 7.13
CA GLU A 88 11.76 -2.30 6.58
C GLU A 88 12.84 -3.30 6.16
N LEU A 89 13.08 -4.34 6.97
CA LEU A 89 14.03 -5.40 6.63
C LEU A 89 13.58 -6.22 5.41
N LEU A 90 12.28 -6.52 5.30
CA LEU A 90 11.73 -7.21 4.13
C LEU A 90 11.86 -6.34 2.87
N ARG A 91 11.42 -5.08 2.94
CA ARG A 91 11.29 -4.17 1.79
C ARG A 91 12.61 -3.58 1.30
N TYR A 92 13.55 -3.30 2.20
CA TYR A 92 14.81 -2.59 1.87
C TYR A 92 16.07 -3.45 2.08
N GLY A 93 15.88 -4.69 2.51
CA GLY A 93 16.91 -5.67 2.76
C GLY A 93 17.69 -5.40 4.06
N VAL A 94 18.22 -6.46 4.64
CA VAL A 94 19.03 -6.41 5.86
C VAL A 94 20.43 -5.93 5.51
N LYS A 95 20.91 -4.88 6.17
CA LYS A 95 22.29 -4.40 5.99
C LYS A 95 23.21 -5.17 6.95
N VAL A 96 24.05 -6.02 6.38
CA VAL A 96 24.96 -6.87 7.15
C VAL A 96 26.39 -6.50 6.81
N GLN A 97 27.21 -6.22 7.83
CA GLN A 97 28.65 -6.09 7.68
C GLN A 97 29.30 -7.47 7.92
N PRO A 98 29.95 -8.10 6.93
CA PRO A 98 30.57 -9.41 7.08
C PRO A 98 31.68 -9.41 8.14
N ASP A 99 32.55 -8.41 8.08
CA ASP A 99 33.65 -8.14 9.02
C ASP A 99 33.86 -6.63 9.19
N VAL A 100 34.55 -6.20 10.24
CA VAL A 100 34.76 -4.78 10.59
C VAL A 100 35.43 -3.98 9.45
N SER A 101 36.25 -4.66 8.64
CA SER A 101 36.94 -4.08 7.49
C SER A 101 36.16 -4.15 6.17
N GLU A 102 35.05 -4.88 6.10
CA GLU A 102 34.25 -5.02 4.88
C GLU A 102 33.10 -4.01 4.81
N GLN A 103 32.71 -3.63 3.59
CA GLN A 103 31.52 -2.81 3.37
C GLN A 103 30.23 -3.59 3.68
N HIS A 104 29.16 -2.86 4.00
CA HIS A 104 27.85 -3.46 4.22
C HIS A 104 27.33 -4.13 2.94
N LYS A 105 26.93 -5.39 3.07
CA LYS A 105 26.20 -6.15 2.05
C LYS A 105 24.70 -6.09 2.37
N THR A 106 23.87 -5.99 1.34
CA THR A 106 22.42 -6.07 1.50
C THR A 106 21.98 -7.51 1.29
N VAL A 107 21.30 -8.07 2.30
CA VAL A 107 20.69 -9.39 2.24
C VAL A 107 19.20 -9.22 2.02
N TRP A 108 18.68 -9.77 0.93
CA TRP A 108 17.25 -9.76 0.64
C TRP A 108 16.60 -10.98 1.26
N LEU A 109 15.56 -10.77 2.07
CA LEU A 109 14.80 -11.85 2.72
C LEU A 109 13.70 -12.42 1.82
N ILE A 110 13.37 -11.69 0.75
CA ILE A 110 12.39 -12.03 -0.28
C ILE A 110 13.00 -11.66 -1.63
N ASP A 111 12.88 -12.53 -2.63
CA ASP A 111 13.15 -12.20 -4.02
C ASP A 111 11.91 -11.51 -4.61
N TRP A 112 11.93 -10.18 -4.61
CA TRP A 112 10.84 -9.36 -5.12
C TRP A 112 10.72 -9.38 -6.65
N ASN A 113 11.79 -9.75 -7.36
CA ASN A 113 11.84 -9.68 -8.83
C ASN A 113 11.37 -10.98 -9.47
N ASN A 114 11.57 -12.12 -8.80
CA ASN A 114 11.17 -13.43 -9.29
C ASN A 114 10.31 -14.14 -8.22
N PRO A 115 8.97 -13.97 -8.24
CA PRO A 115 8.10 -14.54 -7.22
C PRO A 115 8.32 -16.04 -7.00
N GLU A 116 8.47 -16.83 -8.07
CA GLU A 116 8.65 -18.28 -8.00
C GLU A 116 9.98 -18.73 -7.35
N ASN A 117 10.96 -17.84 -7.16
CA ASN A 117 12.19 -18.18 -6.44
C ASN A 117 11.99 -18.24 -4.92
N ASN A 118 10.87 -17.76 -4.40
CA ASN A 118 10.56 -17.79 -2.97
C ASN A 118 9.86 -19.10 -2.60
N ASP A 119 10.16 -19.60 -1.41
CA ASP A 119 9.52 -20.77 -0.81
C ASP A 119 8.20 -20.33 -0.16
N PHE A 120 7.08 -20.43 -0.90
CA PHE A 120 5.74 -20.17 -0.39
C PHE A 120 5.15 -21.40 0.30
N GLY A 121 4.68 -21.24 1.53
CA GLY A 121 4.12 -22.30 2.35
C GLY A 121 2.80 -21.95 3.01
N ILE A 122 1.98 -22.97 3.29
CA ILE A 122 0.74 -22.87 4.07
C ILE A 122 0.74 -23.94 5.17
N ALA A 123 0.63 -23.50 6.42
CA ALA A 123 0.47 -24.37 7.58
C ALA A 123 -0.96 -24.24 8.12
N GLU A 124 -1.48 -25.32 8.71
CA GLU A 124 -2.81 -25.31 9.33
C GLU A 124 -2.77 -25.53 10.85
N GLU A 125 -3.79 -25.02 11.53
CA GLU A 125 -4.01 -25.18 12.98
C GLU A 125 -2.77 -24.80 13.80
N VAL A 126 -2.15 -23.65 13.51
CA VAL A 126 -0.85 -23.27 14.09
C VAL A 126 -1.00 -22.91 15.56
N ALA A 127 -0.76 -23.87 16.47
CA ALA A 127 -0.90 -23.62 17.91
C ALA A 127 0.24 -22.74 18.41
N LEU A 128 -0.09 -21.64 19.09
CA LEU A 128 0.90 -20.65 19.52
C LEU A 128 0.78 -20.37 21.00
N ARG A 129 1.93 -20.38 21.67
CA ARG A 129 2.02 -20.00 23.07
C ARG A 129 1.87 -18.50 23.24
N GLY A 130 1.01 -18.11 24.17
CA GLY A 130 0.78 -16.73 24.57
C GLY A 130 0.51 -16.65 26.07
N LYS A 131 0.07 -15.48 26.57
CA LYS A 131 -0.53 -15.45 27.92
C LYS A 131 -1.77 -16.35 27.97
N ASN A 132 -2.53 -16.33 26.88
CA ASN A 132 -3.53 -17.32 26.55
C ASN A 132 -3.21 -17.87 25.16
N ASN A 133 -3.06 -19.18 25.05
CA ASN A 133 -2.73 -19.84 23.80
C ASN A 133 -3.83 -19.59 22.75
N LYS A 134 -3.40 -19.50 21.50
CA LYS A 134 -4.28 -19.34 20.34
C LYS A 134 -3.82 -20.23 19.22
N ARG A 135 -4.71 -20.47 18.27
CA ARG A 135 -4.47 -21.37 17.15
C ARG A 135 -5.14 -20.77 15.92
N PRO A 136 -4.42 -19.96 15.13
CA PRO A 136 -4.93 -19.50 13.85
C PRO A 136 -5.18 -20.68 12.91
N ASP A 137 -6.27 -20.62 12.15
CA ASP A 137 -6.68 -21.73 11.30
C ASP A 137 -5.65 -22.00 10.19
N LEU A 138 -5.20 -20.95 9.50
CA LEU A 138 -4.19 -21.03 8.45
C LEU A 138 -3.15 -19.91 8.57
N VAL A 139 -1.88 -20.26 8.35
CA VAL A 139 -0.76 -19.29 8.31
C VAL A 139 0.02 -19.47 7.01
N LEU A 140 0.26 -18.35 6.33
CA LEU A 140 1.05 -18.28 5.11
C LEU A 140 2.49 -17.88 5.44
N TYR A 141 3.44 -18.66 4.94
CA TYR A 141 4.87 -18.44 5.09
C TYR A 141 5.52 -18.10 3.75
N ILE A 142 6.50 -17.21 3.77
CA ILE A 142 7.42 -16.95 2.64
C ILE A 142 8.84 -17.07 3.17
N ASN A 143 9.62 -18.00 2.63
CA ASN A 143 11.01 -18.25 3.02
C ASN A 143 11.17 -18.47 4.55
N GLY A 144 10.21 -19.16 5.18
CA GLY A 144 10.20 -19.38 6.63
C GLY A 144 9.69 -18.21 7.49
N ILE A 145 9.20 -17.12 6.90
CA ILE A 145 8.65 -15.96 7.62
C ILE A 145 7.13 -15.98 7.54
N ALA A 146 6.42 -15.93 8.68
CA ALA A 146 4.97 -15.83 8.70
C ALA A 146 4.54 -14.45 8.17
N ILE A 147 3.87 -14.44 7.03
CA ILE A 147 3.47 -13.24 6.30
C ILE A 147 1.96 -13.02 6.33
N GLY A 148 1.16 -14.09 6.40
CA GLY A 148 -0.30 -14.02 6.39
C GLY A 148 -0.95 -14.88 7.46
N VAL A 149 -2.04 -14.40 8.06
CA VAL A 149 -2.93 -15.20 8.92
C VAL A 149 -4.33 -15.18 8.31
N LEU A 150 -4.93 -16.35 8.13
CA LEU A 150 -6.29 -16.52 7.58
C LEU A 150 -7.15 -17.31 8.57
N GLU A 151 -8.18 -16.65 9.11
CA GLU A 151 -9.20 -17.28 9.95
C GLU A 151 -10.40 -17.67 9.10
N LEU A 152 -10.79 -18.94 9.12
CA LEU A 152 -11.90 -19.45 8.33
C LEU A 152 -13.14 -19.61 9.19
N LYS A 153 -14.31 -19.51 8.57
CA LYS A 153 -15.58 -19.75 9.22
C LYS A 153 -16.45 -20.64 8.35
N SER A 154 -17.38 -21.35 8.98
CA SER A 154 -18.39 -22.10 8.24
C SER A 154 -19.24 -21.16 7.35
N ALA A 155 -19.82 -21.67 6.26
CA ALA A 155 -20.64 -20.90 5.33
C ALA A 155 -21.87 -20.22 5.96
N ILE A 156 -22.27 -20.64 7.16
CA ILE A 156 -23.41 -20.08 7.92
C ILE A 156 -22.99 -19.12 9.04
N THR A 157 -21.69 -18.97 9.28
CA THR A 157 -21.12 -18.13 10.32
C THR A 157 -20.53 -16.89 9.70
N SER A 158 -20.85 -15.71 10.22
CA SER A 158 -20.34 -14.45 9.63
C SER A 158 -18.81 -14.34 9.72
N VAL A 159 -18.17 -13.89 8.64
CA VAL A 159 -16.73 -13.57 8.56
C VAL A 159 -16.31 -12.59 9.65
N SER A 160 -17.21 -11.71 10.11
CA SER A 160 -16.99 -10.81 11.25
C SER A 160 -16.51 -11.54 12.52
N GLU A 161 -16.89 -12.80 12.74
CA GLU A 161 -16.34 -13.58 13.86
C GLU A 161 -14.85 -13.87 13.69
N GLY A 162 -14.42 -14.26 12.49
CA GLY A 162 -12.99 -14.46 12.17
C GLY A 162 -12.19 -13.16 12.22
N ILE A 163 -12.81 -12.02 11.86
CA ILE A 163 -12.20 -10.70 12.01
C ILE A 163 -11.95 -10.36 13.48
N ARG A 164 -12.96 -10.56 14.35
CA ARG A 164 -12.82 -10.33 15.79
C ARG A 164 -11.80 -11.29 16.43
N GLN A 165 -11.74 -12.53 15.97
CA GLN A 165 -10.72 -13.49 16.39
C GLN A 165 -9.30 -12.99 16.06
N ASN A 166 -9.07 -12.55 14.82
CA ASN A 166 -7.81 -11.93 14.41
C ASN A 166 -7.44 -10.73 15.29
N LEU A 167 -8.40 -9.83 15.59
CA LEU A 167 -8.16 -8.66 16.42
C LEU A 167 -7.81 -9.03 17.86
N ALA A 168 -8.50 -10.02 18.43
CA ALA A 168 -8.20 -10.51 19.77
C ALA A 168 -6.78 -11.11 19.82
N ASN A 169 -6.43 -11.95 18.84
CA ASN A 169 -5.13 -12.64 18.78
C ASN A 169 -3.94 -11.66 18.81
N GLN A 170 -4.13 -10.43 18.29
CA GLN A 170 -3.12 -9.37 18.24
C GLN A 170 -2.92 -8.60 19.56
N THR A 171 -3.59 -8.96 20.64
CA THR A 171 -3.43 -8.29 21.94
C THR A 171 -2.43 -9.02 22.84
N GLU A 172 -1.80 -8.29 23.76
CA GLU A 172 -0.82 -8.81 24.72
C GLU A 172 -1.35 -9.99 25.56
N THR A 173 -2.68 -10.06 25.75
CA THR A 173 -3.38 -11.15 26.44
C THR A 173 -3.33 -12.47 25.67
N PHE A 174 -3.03 -12.45 24.37
CA PHE A 174 -2.99 -13.61 23.50
C PHE A 174 -1.59 -13.77 22.89
N ILE A 175 -1.47 -13.67 21.57
CA ILE A 175 -0.28 -14.03 20.78
C ILE A 175 0.25 -12.83 19.98
N GLU A 176 0.20 -11.62 20.56
CA GLU A 176 0.63 -10.37 19.91
C GLU A 176 2.02 -10.47 19.25
N TRP A 177 2.96 -11.16 19.91
CA TRP A 177 4.32 -11.36 19.41
C TRP A 177 4.36 -11.99 18.01
N PHE A 178 3.42 -12.88 17.69
CA PHE A 178 3.39 -13.59 16.41
C PHE A 178 3.12 -12.64 15.25
N PHE A 179 2.30 -11.60 15.47
CA PHE A 179 1.90 -10.63 14.45
C PHE A 179 2.99 -9.60 14.11
N SER A 180 4.16 -9.66 14.76
CA SER A 180 5.29 -8.78 14.44
C SER A 180 5.85 -9.02 13.03
N THR A 181 5.70 -10.21 12.45
CA THR A 181 6.10 -10.46 11.04
C THR A 181 4.92 -10.47 10.08
N VAL A 182 3.70 -10.69 10.59
CA VAL A 182 2.49 -10.83 9.78
C VAL A 182 2.21 -9.51 9.04
N GLN A 183 2.21 -9.58 7.72
CA GLN A 183 1.94 -8.44 6.87
C GLN A 183 0.46 -8.33 6.50
N LEU A 184 -0.25 -9.45 6.42
CA LEU A 184 -1.66 -9.56 6.05
C LEU A 184 -2.45 -10.34 7.10
N VAL A 185 -3.62 -9.84 7.47
CA VAL A 185 -4.61 -10.59 8.24
C VAL A 185 -5.87 -10.74 7.41
N MET A 186 -6.43 -11.94 7.42
CA MET A 186 -7.53 -12.33 6.56
C MET A 186 -8.56 -13.14 7.34
N ALA A 187 -9.80 -13.04 6.91
CA ALA A 187 -10.90 -13.84 7.43
C ALA A 187 -11.84 -14.18 6.26
N GLY A 188 -12.39 -15.39 6.21
CA GLY A 188 -13.25 -15.76 5.09
C GLY A 188 -14.15 -16.96 5.32
N ASN A 189 -15.20 -17.05 4.50
CA ASN A 189 -16.07 -18.22 4.37
C ASN A 189 -16.57 -18.30 2.92
N GLU A 190 -17.17 -19.43 2.55
CA GLU A 190 -17.62 -19.66 1.16
C GLU A 190 -18.80 -18.77 0.72
N THR A 191 -19.51 -18.10 1.64
CA THR A 191 -20.71 -17.31 1.33
C THR A 191 -20.41 -15.83 1.14
N GLU A 192 -19.68 -15.24 2.09
CA GLU A 192 -19.34 -13.81 2.15
C GLU A 192 -18.00 -13.49 1.48
N GLY A 193 -17.20 -14.54 1.16
CA GLY A 193 -15.90 -14.42 0.51
C GLY A 193 -14.77 -14.10 1.48
N LEU A 194 -13.73 -13.45 0.97
CA LEU A 194 -12.56 -13.02 1.71
C LEU A 194 -12.76 -11.60 2.25
N ARG A 195 -12.28 -11.37 3.47
CA ARG A 195 -11.99 -10.04 4.01
C ARG A 195 -10.53 -9.98 4.40
N TYR A 196 -9.90 -8.84 4.15
CA TYR A 196 -8.49 -8.63 4.47
C TYR A 196 -8.27 -7.30 5.19
N GLY A 197 -7.14 -7.24 5.88
CA GLY A 197 -6.60 -6.05 6.50
C GLY A 197 -5.13 -6.28 6.85
N VAL A 198 -4.61 -5.37 7.66
CA VAL A 198 -3.27 -5.47 8.26
C VAL A 198 -3.38 -5.41 9.78
N ILE A 199 -2.26 -5.55 10.49
CA ILE A 199 -2.26 -5.48 11.95
C ILE A 199 -3.02 -4.26 12.48
N LYS A 200 -3.79 -4.47 13.54
CA LYS A 200 -4.63 -3.48 14.24
C LYS A 200 -5.72 -2.82 13.39
N THR A 201 -6.05 -3.33 12.20
CA THR A 201 -7.16 -2.80 11.37
C THR A 201 -8.51 -3.01 12.08
N PRO A 202 -9.22 -1.95 12.51
CA PRO A 202 -10.54 -2.09 13.13
C PRO A 202 -11.54 -2.81 12.23
N GLU A 203 -12.47 -3.59 12.81
CA GLU A 203 -13.41 -4.45 12.07
C GLU A 203 -14.11 -3.74 10.88
N LYS A 204 -14.61 -2.52 11.08
CA LYS A 204 -15.29 -1.73 10.04
C LYS A 204 -14.43 -1.34 8.81
N TYR A 205 -13.11 -1.52 8.88
CA TYR A 205 -12.18 -1.20 7.79
C TYR A 205 -11.60 -2.45 7.12
N TRP A 206 -12.10 -3.63 7.46
CA TRP A 206 -11.82 -4.84 6.70
C TRP A 206 -12.61 -4.83 5.40
N LEU A 207 -11.94 -5.14 4.30
CA LEU A 207 -12.51 -4.94 2.97
C LEU A 207 -12.50 -6.24 2.18
N ARG A 208 -13.38 -6.32 1.19
CA ARG A 208 -13.42 -7.40 0.22
C ARG A 208 -12.49 -7.08 -0.95
N TRP A 209 -11.80 -8.08 -1.47
CA TRP A 209 -11.05 -7.94 -2.72
C TRP A 209 -12.01 -8.16 -3.90
N LYS A 210 -11.96 -7.28 -4.91
CA LYS A 210 -12.90 -7.30 -6.04
C LYS A 210 -12.16 -6.99 -7.32
N GLU A 211 -12.39 -7.81 -8.34
CA GLU A 211 -11.84 -7.65 -9.67
C GLU A 211 -12.95 -7.89 -10.71
N LYS A 212 -12.90 -7.16 -11.83
CA LYS A 212 -13.92 -7.24 -12.88
C LYS A 212 -13.80 -8.48 -13.78
N LEU A 213 -12.68 -9.21 -13.71
CA LEU A 213 -12.40 -10.39 -14.53
C LEU A 213 -12.18 -11.60 -13.61
N ALA A 214 -13.05 -12.59 -13.69
CA ALA A 214 -12.78 -13.92 -13.14
C ALA A 214 -12.08 -14.74 -14.24
N GLN A 215 -10.83 -15.16 -14.01
CA GLN A 215 -10.04 -15.97 -14.95
C GLN A 215 -10.05 -17.47 -14.63
N LEU A 216 -10.71 -17.89 -13.55
CA LEU A 216 -10.74 -19.28 -13.09
C LEU A 216 -12.18 -19.76 -12.89
N GLU A 217 -12.42 -21.06 -13.06
CA GLU A 217 -13.66 -21.80 -12.73
C GLU A 217 -14.00 -21.80 -11.22
N THR A 218 -13.64 -20.73 -10.51
CA THR A 218 -13.94 -20.45 -9.10
C THR A 218 -15.21 -19.61 -8.94
N GLU A 219 -15.96 -19.37 -10.02
CA GLU A 219 -17.11 -18.43 -10.05
C GLU A 219 -18.17 -18.71 -8.97
N ASN A 220 -18.34 -19.99 -8.58
CA ASN A 220 -19.33 -20.41 -7.59
C ASN A 220 -18.83 -20.36 -6.13
N ASN A 221 -17.55 -20.08 -5.88
CA ASN A 221 -16.99 -19.96 -4.53
C ASN A 221 -16.24 -18.62 -4.39
N PRO A 222 -16.88 -17.56 -3.85
CA PRO A 222 -16.26 -16.24 -3.73
C PRO A 222 -14.97 -16.25 -2.91
N LEU A 223 -14.83 -17.14 -1.91
CA LEU A 223 -13.62 -17.25 -1.11
C LEU A 223 -12.44 -17.71 -1.97
N LEU A 224 -12.58 -18.84 -2.68
CA LEU A 224 -11.49 -19.37 -3.51
C LEU A 224 -11.14 -18.41 -4.65
N ARG A 225 -12.14 -17.78 -5.27
CA ARG A 225 -11.92 -16.76 -6.29
C ARG A 225 -11.08 -15.61 -5.75
N GLU A 226 -11.44 -15.07 -4.58
CA GLU A 226 -10.75 -13.91 -4.01
C GLU A 226 -9.36 -14.27 -3.47
N LEU A 227 -9.19 -15.48 -2.93
CA LEU A 227 -7.87 -16.02 -2.60
C LEU A 227 -7.00 -16.20 -3.86
N SER A 228 -7.58 -16.62 -4.98
CA SER A 228 -6.85 -16.75 -6.25
C SER A 228 -6.29 -15.42 -6.73
N GLN A 229 -7.08 -14.36 -6.55
CA GLN A 229 -6.74 -13.01 -6.98
C GLN A 229 -5.74 -12.35 -6.03
N PHE A 230 -5.95 -12.49 -4.73
CA PHE A 230 -5.19 -11.78 -3.70
C PHE A 230 -3.94 -12.53 -3.24
N CYS A 231 -4.00 -13.86 -3.19
CA CYS A 231 -2.92 -14.72 -2.70
C CYS A 231 -2.10 -15.40 -3.81
N ASN A 232 -2.35 -15.08 -5.09
CA ASN A 232 -1.39 -15.39 -6.14
C ASN A 232 -0.02 -14.80 -5.79
N LYS A 233 1.06 -15.55 -6.05
CA LYS A 233 2.43 -15.20 -5.61
C LYS A 233 2.87 -13.83 -6.10
N GLU A 234 2.68 -13.52 -7.39
CA GLU A 234 3.05 -12.23 -7.97
C GLU A 234 2.23 -11.10 -7.33
N ARG A 235 0.90 -11.26 -7.25
CA ARG A 235 0.03 -10.25 -6.64
C ARG A 235 0.36 -10.00 -5.18
N MET A 236 0.55 -11.06 -4.40
CA MET A 236 0.87 -10.96 -2.98
C MET A 236 2.18 -10.20 -2.79
N LEU A 237 3.25 -10.59 -3.48
CA LEU A 237 4.53 -9.89 -3.37
C LEU A 237 4.43 -8.43 -3.80
N GLU A 238 3.72 -8.12 -4.89
CA GLU A 238 3.53 -6.74 -5.33
C GLU A 238 2.78 -5.90 -4.28
N ILE A 239 1.71 -6.45 -3.69
CA ILE A 239 0.96 -5.76 -2.62
C ILE A 239 1.84 -5.51 -1.40
N LEU A 240 2.56 -6.55 -0.95
CA LEU A 240 3.47 -6.45 0.20
C LEU A 240 4.62 -5.46 -0.06
N HIS A 241 5.11 -5.42 -1.28
CA HIS A 241 6.19 -4.54 -1.69
C HIS A 241 5.70 -3.10 -1.81
N ASP A 242 4.73 -2.83 -2.70
CA ASP A 242 4.44 -1.48 -3.17
C ASP A 242 3.24 -0.82 -2.50
N PHE A 243 2.35 -1.60 -1.88
CA PHE A 243 1.05 -1.13 -1.41
C PHE A 243 0.87 -1.12 0.12
N ILE A 244 1.97 -1.25 0.87
CA ILE A 244 1.98 -1.06 2.33
C ILE A 244 2.51 0.33 2.70
N VAL A 245 1.85 0.93 3.69
CA VAL A 245 2.21 2.23 4.29
C VAL A 245 2.10 2.15 5.80
N PHE A 246 3.03 2.83 6.48
CA PHE A 246 2.98 3.09 7.91
C PHE A 246 2.81 4.60 8.09
N ASP A 247 1.78 4.99 8.83
CA ASP A 247 1.35 6.38 8.95
C ASP A 247 0.90 6.65 10.39
N ALA A 248 1.71 7.40 11.13
CA ALA A 248 1.41 7.87 12.49
C ALA A 248 0.85 6.79 13.45
N GLY A 249 1.45 5.60 13.46
CA GLY A 249 1.01 4.49 14.34
C GLY A 249 -0.04 3.56 13.72
N ILE A 250 -0.43 3.79 12.46
CA ILE A 250 -1.40 2.99 11.73
C ILE A 250 -0.72 2.37 10.50
N LYS A 251 -0.79 1.05 10.38
CA LYS A 251 -0.42 0.35 9.15
C LYS A 251 -1.61 0.34 8.19
N LYS A 252 -1.37 0.58 6.91
CA LYS A 252 -2.37 0.66 5.85
C LYS A 252 -1.96 -0.21 4.66
N ILE A 253 -2.95 -0.76 3.99
CA ILE A 253 -2.83 -1.52 2.75
C ILE A 253 -3.78 -0.93 1.70
N CYS A 254 -3.49 -1.13 0.42
CA CYS A 254 -4.39 -0.71 -0.65
C CYS A 254 -5.74 -1.43 -0.64
N ARG A 255 -6.76 -0.68 -1.06
CA ARG A 255 -8.03 -1.23 -1.54
C ARG A 255 -7.88 -1.68 -2.99
N HIS A 256 -8.80 -2.54 -3.46
CA HIS A 256 -8.80 -3.00 -4.84
C HIS A 256 -8.85 -1.83 -5.85
N ASN A 257 -9.72 -0.84 -5.64
CA ASN A 257 -9.82 0.34 -6.51
C ASN A 257 -8.52 1.16 -6.54
N GLN A 258 -7.83 1.25 -5.40
CA GLN A 258 -6.58 1.98 -5.29
C GLN A 258 -5.45 1.24 -6.00
N TYR A 259 -5.36 -0.08 -5.82
CA TYR A 259 -4.42 -0.94 -6.54
C TYR A 259 -4.59 -0.78 -8.06
N TYR A 260 -5.81 -0.95 -8.57
CA TYR A 260 -6.09 -0.83 -10.00
C TYR A 260 -5.88 0.59 -10.54
N GLY A 261 -6.22 1.62 -9.76
CA GLY A 261 -5.92 3.00 -10.12
C GLY A 261 -4.42 3.27 -10.25
N VAL A 262 -3.60 2.72 -9.35
CA VAL A 262 -2.14 2.81 -9.46
C VAL A 262 -1.63 2.01 -10.66
N LYS A 263 -2.08 0.76 -10.87
CA LYS A 263 -1.65 -0.07 -12.02
C LYS A 263 -1.96 0.61 -13.35
N ALA A 264 -3.17 1.15 -13.50
CA ALA A 264 -3.53 1.92 -14.70
C ALA A 264 -2.62 3.14 -14.87
N ALA A 265 -2.33 3.86 -13.79
CA ALA A 265 -1.43 5.03 -13.83
C ALA A 265 0.03 4.66 -14.15
N GLN A 266 0.52 3.51 -13.70
CA GLN A 266 1.87 3.02 -14.03
C GLN A 266 2.03 2.85 -15.54
N GLU A 267 1.05 2.26 -16.23
CA GLU A 267 1.08 2.11 -17.68
C GLU A 267 1.09 3.46 -18.41
N ARG A 268 0.28 4.41 -17.92
CA ARG A 268 0.26 5.80 -18.41
C ARG A 268 1.61 6.51 -18.20
N VAL A 269 2.27 6.28 -17.07
CA VAL A 269 3.61 6.82 -16.79
C VAL A 269 4.64 6.25 -17.76
N LYS A 270 4.61 4.94 -18.03
CA LYS A 270 5.50 4.30 -19.01
C LYS A 270 5.30 4.85 -20.42
N SER A 271 4.05 5.08 -20.85
CA SER A 271 3.75 5.67 -22.16
C SER A 271 3.85 7.20 -22.20
N ARG A 272 4.16 7.85 -21.06
CA ARG A 272 4.26 9.31 -20.90
C ARG A 272 2.97 10.04 -21.28
N GLU A 273 1.84 9.42 -21.00
CA GLU A 273 0.53 9.98 -21.29
C GLU A 273 -0.21 10.39 -20.02
N GLY A 274 -0.35 11.71 -19.79
CA GLY A 274 -1.12 12.24 -18.66
C GLY A 274 -2.57 11.73 -18.61
N GLY A 275 -3.26 12.00 -17.51
CA GLY A 275 -4.69 11.76 -17.43
C GLY A 275 -5.28 12.09 -16.08
N ILE A 276 -6.54 11.66 -15.88
CA ILE A 276 -7.30 11.95 -14.67
C ILE A 276 -7.65 10.65 -13.94
N ILE A 277 -7.32 10.58 -12.65
CA ILE A 277 -7.82 9.55 -11.74
C ILE A 277 -9.02 10.13 -10.99
N TRP A 278 -10.22 9.63 -11.31
CA TRP A 278 -11.45 10.07 -10.68
C TRP A 278 -11.91 9.02 -9.65
N HIS A 279 -11.57 9.28 -8.40
CA HIS A 279 -11.87 8.40 -7.27
C HIS A 279 -12.65 9.19 -6.25
N THR A 280 -13.88 8.77 -5.94
CA THR A 280 -14.83 9.53 -5.11
C THR A 280 -14.21 10.03 -3.80
N GLN A 281 -14.71 11.13 -3.25
CA GLN A 281 -14.22 11.64 -1.96
C GLN A 281 -14.36 10.59 -0.85
N GLY A 282 -13.33 10.45 -0.01
CA GLY A 282 -13.27 9.41 1.04
C GLY A 282 -12.77 8.03 0.57
N SER A 283 -12.61 7.79 -0.73
CA SER A 283 -12.09 6.51 -1.26
C SER A 283 -10.59 6.28 -1.02
N GLY A 284 -9.85 7.30 -0.56
CA GLY A 284 -8.42 7.22 -0.27
C GLY A 284 -7.48 7.61 -1.42
N LYS A 285 -7.89 8.56 -2.27
CA LYS A 285 -7.06 9.18 -3.34
C LYS A 285 -5.64 9.53 -2.93
N SER A 286 -5.48 10.10 -1.74
CA SER A 286 -4.19 10.48 -1.18
C SER A 286 -3.19 9.33 -1.17
N LEU A 287 -3.66 8.12 -0.85
CA LEU A 287 -2.81 6.92 -0.85
C LEU A 287 -2.42 6.49 -2.27
N VAL A 288 -3.32 6.66 -3.25
CA VAL A 288 -3.02 6.42 -4.67
C VAL A 288 -1.89 7.33 -5.14
N MET A 289 -1.92 8.62 -4.79
CA MET A 289 -0.84 9.57 -5.08
C MET A 289 0.48 9.11 -4.46
N VAL A 290 0.45 8.71 -3.18
CA VAL A 290 1.64 8.26 -2.45
C VAL A 290 2.25 7.01 -3.08
N TRP A 291 1.46 5.98 -3.34
CA TRP A 291 1.96 4.75 -3.96
C TRP A 291 2.49 4.98 -5.37
N LEU A 292 1.79 5.78 -6.17
CA LEU A 292 2.26 6.14 -7.50
C LEU A 292 3.57 6.94 -7.44
N ALA A 293 3.69 7.91 -6.53
CA ALA A 293 4.93 8.67 -6.33
C ALA A 293 6.10 7.75 -5.92
N LYS A 294 5.89 6.86 -4.94
CA LYS A 294 6.89 5.87 -4.51
C LYS A 294 7.35 5.02 -5.69
N TRP A 295 6.40 4.51 -6.48
CA TRP A 295 6.72 3.68 -7.63
C TRP A 295 7.50 4.45 -8.70
N ILE A 296 7.10 5.67 -9.04
CA ILE A 296 7.82 6.52 -10.01
C ILE A 296 9.27 6.74 -9.56
N LEU A 297 9.47 7.12 -8.29
CA LEU A 297 10.79 7.42 -7.74
C LEU A 297 11.69 6.19 -7.65
N ALA A 298 11.11 5.02 -7.40
CA ALA A 298 11.83 3.75 -7.37
C ALA A 298 12.23 3.25 -8.77
N ASN A 299 11.43 3.53 -9.80
CA ASN A 299 11.62 3.01 -11.16
C ASN A 299 12.29 3.99 -12.13
N ASN A 300 12.40 5.27 -11.77
CA ASN A 300 13.06 6.27 -12.59
C ASN A 300 14.00 7.16 -11.73
N PRO A 301 15.33 6.98 -11.81
CA PRO A 301 16.29 7.74 -11.01
C PRO A 301 16.31 9.23 -11.33
N ASN A 302 15.90 9.63 -12.55
CA ASN A 302 15.79 11.03 -12.96
C ASN A 302 14.44 11.65 -12.61
N ALA A 303 13.46 10.85 -12.18
CA ALA A 303 12.14 11.34 -11.85
C ALA A 303 12.14 12.23 -10.61
N ARG A 304 11.28 13.24 -10.70
CA ARG A 304 10.93 14.14 -9.62
C ARG A 304 9.42 14.27 -9.56
N VAL A 305 8.84 14.12 -8.39
CA VAL A 305 7.40 14.20 -8.17
C VAL A 305 7.09 15.50 -7.45
N LEU A 306 6.21 16.31 -8.03
CA LEU A 306 5.67 17.51 -7.43
C LEU A 306 4.19 17.29 -7.16
N ILE A 307 3.80 17.30 -5.89
CA ILE A 307 2.40 17.20 -5.47
C ILE A 307 1.87 18.61 -5.19
N ILE A 308 0.73 18.90 -5.79
CA ILE A 308 0.04 20.18 -5.69
C ILE A 308 -1.33 19.90 -5.09
N THR A 309 -1.61 20.51 -3.93
CA THR A 309 -2.87 20.30 -3.20
C THR A 309 -3.33 21.59 -2.52
N ASP A 310 -4.62 21.70 -2.23
CA ASP A 310 -5.17 22.72 -1.36
C ASP A 310 -5.21 22.29 0.13
N ARG A 311 -4.91 21.02 0.43
CA ARG A 311 -5.06 20.43 1.78
C ARG A 311 -3.74 20.35 2.53
N ILE A 312 -3.68 21.02 3.68
CA ILE A 312 -2.57 20.88 4.63
C ILE A 312 -2.50 19.44 5.19
N GLU A 313 -3.63 18.79 5.42
CA GLU A 313 -3.69 17.42 5.96
C GLU A 313 -3.09 16.37 5.01
N LEU A 314 -3.15 16.61 3.70
CA LEU A 314 -2.49 15.76 2.72
C LEU A 314 -0.97 15.81 2.91
N ASP A 315 -0.43 16.97 3.31
CA ASP A 315 1.00 17.13 3.54
C ASP A 315 1.48 16.29 4.73
N GLU A 316 0.71 16.23 5.82
CA GLU A 316 1.06 15.43 7.00
C GLU A 316 1.02 13.94 6.69
N GLN A 317 -0.01 13.51 5.96
CA GLN A 317 -0.14 12.12 5.55
C GLN A 317 1.04 11.68 4.66
N ILE A 318 1.39 12.46 3.62
CA ILE A 318 2.50 12.13 2.73
C ILE A 318 3.83 12.16 3.50
N GLU A 319 4.07 13.15 4.37
CA GLU A 319 5.29 13.21 5.19
C GLU A 319 5.45 11.98 6.08
N GLY A 320 4.39 11.54 6.76
CA GLY A 320 4.40 10.32 7.57
C GLY A 320 4.76 9.07 6.77
N VAL A 321 4.22 8.92 5.55
CA VAL A 321 4.52 7.75 4.71
C VAL A 321 5.98 7.71 4.24
N PHE A 322 6.55 8.86 3.90
CA PHE A 322 7.90 8.92 3.32
C PHE A 322 9.01 9.01 4.38
N GLN A 323 8.71 9.16 5.68
CA GLN A 323 9.72 9.09 6.75
C GLN A 323 10.54 7.79 6.75
N GLY A 324 9.95 6.66 6.32
CA GLY A 324 10.64 5.37 6.15
C GLY A 324 11.22 5.12 4.75
N VAL A 325 11.13 6.09 3.86
CA VAL A 325 11.79 6.07 2.54
C VAL A 325 13.01 6.99 2.65
N LYS A 326 14.13 6.67 2.00
CA LYS A 326 15.30 7.58 1.94
C LYS A 326 15.05 8.82 1.06
N GLU A 327 13.82 9.32 1.02
CA GLU A 327 13.37 10.45 0.22
C GLU A 327 12.72 11.45 1.17
N ASN A 328 13.37 12.59 1.37
CA ASN A 328 12.80 13.67 2.18
C ASN A 328 11.80 14.46 1.34
N ILE A 329 10.62 14.72 1.91
CA ILE A 329 9.64 15.59 1.27
C ILE A 329 10.03 17.04 1.53
N LYS A 330 10.31 17.78 0.46
CA LYS A 330 10.50 19.22 0.55
C LYS A 330 9.16 19.94 0.42
N ARG A 331 8.73 20.55 1.52
CA ARG A 331 7.56 21.44 1.54
C ARG A 331 7.98 22.84 1.13
N THR A 332 7.32 23.38 0.10
CA THR A 332 7.55 24.76 -0.32
C THR A 332 6.79 25.72 0.60
N LYS A 333 7.42 26.82 1.01
CA LYS A 333 6.79 27.85 1.86
C LYS A 333 6.31 29.08 1.07
N SER A 334 6.84 29.29 -0.13
CA SER A 334 6.53 30.42 -1.00
C SER A 334 6.80 30.06 -2.47
N GLY A 335 6.39 30.92 -3.40
CA GLY A 335 6.74 30.77 -4.82
C GLY A 335 8.27 30.77 -5.08
N GLU A 336 9.05 31.45 -4.24
CA GLU A 336 10.52 31.44 -4.34
C GLU A 336 11.12 30.09 -3.90
N ASP A 337 10.59 29.51 -2.82
CA ASP A 337 10.99 28.17 -2.36
C ASP A 337 10.60 27.10 -3.41
N LEU A 338 9.46 27.28 -4.10
CA LEU A 338 9.13 26.43 -5.25
C LEU A 338 10.17 26.54 -6.37
N LYS A 339 10.67 27.73 -6.71
CA LYS A 339 11.74 27.87 -7.73
C LYS A 339 13.02 27.14 -7.32
N GLN A 340 13.41 27.27 -6.06
CA GLN A 340 14.56 26.54 -5.53
C GLN A 340 14.35 25.04 -5.66
N VAL A 341 13.16 24.54 -5.32
CA VAL A 341 12.81 23.13 -5.57
C VAL A 341 12.94 22.79 -7.04
N LEU A 342 12.32 23.55 -7.96
CA LEU A 342 12.35 23.22 -9.38
C LEU A 342 13.77 23.20 -9.98
N SER A 343 14.68 24.04 -9.47
CA SER A 343 16.07 24.15 -9.94
C SER A 343 17.07 23.24 -9.21
N ASP A 344 16.76 22.81 -7.99
CA ASP A 344 17.60 21.93 -7.17
C ASP A 344 17.26 20.46 -7.42
N SER A 345 18.27 19.65 -7.79
CA SER A 345 18.11 18.22 -8.04
C SER A 345 18.13 17.36 -6.77
N THR A 346 18.40 17.92 -5.59
CA THR A 346 18.49 17.14 -4.34
C THR A 346 17.12 16.63 -3.86
N ASN A 347 16.05 17.38 -4.11
CA ASN A 347 14.70 17.03 -3.67
C ASN A 347 13.94 16.35 -4.81
N ARG A 348 13.80 15.02 -4.74
CA ARG A 348 13.05 14.24 -5.73
C ARG A 348 11.55 14.21 -5.46
N LEU A 349 11.12 14.49 -4.24
CA LEU A 349 9.72 14.63 -3.85
C LEU A 349 9.47 15.98 -3.20
N ALA A 350 8.49 16.72 -3.70
CA ALA A 350 8.09 18.01 -3.14
C ALA A 350 6.58 18.16 -3.08
N CYS A 351 6.11 18.91 -2.09
CA CYS A 351 4.71 19.30 -1.98
C CYS A 351 4.57 20.82 -1.92
N SER A 352 3.55 21.34 -2.60
CA SER A 352 3.24 22.77 -2.63
C SER A 352 1.73 23.01 -2.50
N LEU A 353 1.36 23.96 -1.63
CA LEU A 353 -0.04 24.32 -1.45
C LEU A 353 -0.50 25.30 -2.54
N ILE A 354 -1.71 25.09 -3.06
CA ILE A 354 -2.32 25.95 -4.09
C ILE A 354 -2.45 27.40 -3.60
N HIS A 355 -2.81 27.61 -2.33
CA HIS A 355 -2.98 28.95 -1.75
C HIS A 355 -1.66 29.73 -1.56
N LYS A 356 -0.49 29.09 -1.69
CA LYS A 356 0.80 29.80 -1.66
C LYS A 356 1.09 30.53 -2.98
N PHE A 357 0.22 30.38 -3.97
CA PHE A 357 0.34 30.96 -5.31
C PHE A 357 -0.55 32.17 -5.57
N GLY A 358 -1.33 32.62 -4.57
CA GLY A 358 -2.12 33.86 -4.64
C GLY A 358 -2.10 34.60 -3.31
N LYS A 359 -2.00 35.93 -3.32
CA LYS A 359 -2.27 36.72 -2.11
C LYS A 359 -3.70 36.44 -1.67
N SER A 360 -3.91 36.30 -0.37
CA SER A 360 -5.18 35.98 0.28
C SER A 360 -6.35 36.79 -0.30
N GLY A 361 -7.17 36.16 -1.14
CA GLY A 361 -8.29 36.76 -1.87
C GLY A 361 -8.75 35.84 -3.02
N GLU A 362 -9.93 36.11 -3.59
CA GLU A 362 -10.36 35.49 -4.85
C GLU A 362 -9.29 35.80 -5.92
N ILE A 363 -8.60 34.76 -6.40
CA ILE A 363 -7.52 34.91 -7.38
C ILE A 363 -8.15 35.26 -8.72
N GLU A 364 -7.97 36.49 -9.18
CA GLU A 364 -8.35 36.92 -10.53
C GLU A 364 -7.33 36.37 -11.56
N ASP A 365 -7.77 36.14 -12.80
CA ASP A 365 -6.90 35.68 -13.91
C ASP A 365 -5.68 36.62 -14.12
N THR A 366 -5.80 37.90 -13.77
CA THR A 366 -4.76 38.92 -13.82
C THR A 366 -3.64 38.74 -12.80
N ASP A 367 -3.94 38.26 -11.59
CA ASP A 367 -2.92 37.98 -10.56
C ASP A 367 -2.05 36.77 -10.95
N VAL A 368 -2.61 35.86 -11.73
CA VAL A 368 -1.95 34.66 -12.26
C VAL A 368 -0.97 35.01 -13.34
N ASP A 369 -1.36 35.84 -14.31
CA ASP A 369 -0.45 36.25 -15.38
C ASP A 369 0.76 36.97 -14.79
N ILE A 370 0.55 37.81 -13.77
CA ILE A 370 1.63 38.46 -13.02
C ILE A 370 2.51 37.42 -12.31
N TYR A 371 1.92 36.42 -11.67
CA TYR A 371 2.67 35.34 -10.99
C TYR A 371 3.46 34.46 -11.97
N VAL A 372 2.88 34.09 -13.10
CA VAL A 372 3.51 33.34 -14.19
C VAL A 372 4.66 34.15 -14.79
N ILE A 373 4.44 35.45 -15.03
CA ILE A 373 5.48 36.38 -15.48
C ILE A 373 6.61 36.47 -14.45
N ASP A 374 6.30 36.58 -13.16
CA ASP A 374 7.30 36.61 -12.09
C ASP A 374 8.06 35.29 -11.98
N LEU A 375 7.39 34.14 -12.05
CA LEU A 375 8.04 32.85 -12.08
C LEU A 375 8.94 32.67 -13.30
N LYS A 376 8.45 33.04 -14.49
CA LYS A 376 9.21 32.98 -15.75
C LYS A 376 10.43 33.90 -15.70
N ARG A 377 10.26 35.17 -15.29
CA ARG A 377 11.36 36.15 -15.14
C ARG A 377 12.45 35.63 -14.20
N ASN A 378 12.05 34.98 -13.12
CA ASN A 378 12.99 34.47 -12.14
C ASN A 378 13.63 33.11 -12.53
N LEU A 379 13.00 32.31 -13.41
CA LEU A 379 13.62 31.11 -13.99
C LEU A 379 14.54 31.41 -15.18
N SER A 380 14.28 32.49 -15.91
CA SER A 380 15.12 32.96 -17.02
C SER A 380 16.53 33.42 -16.60
N GLY A 381 16.82 33.51 -15.29
CA GLY A 381 18.14 33.83 -14.72
C GLY A 381 19.17 32.68 -14.70
N GLY A 382 18.90 31.55 -15.38
CA GLY A 382 19.90 30.49 -15.60
C GLY A 382 19.68 29.18 -14.83
N GLY A 383 18.62 29.06 -14.04
CA GLY A 383 18.24 27.79 -13.41
C GLY A 383 17.49 26.89 -14.40
N ARG A 384 18.20 26.01 -15.13
CA ARG A 384 17.53 24.94 -15.89
C ARG A 384 16.79 24.03 -14.90
N VAL A 385 15.50 23.81 -15.14
CA VAL A 385 14.75 22.74 -14.48
C VAL A 385 15.52 21.44 -14.64
N LYS A 386 15.85 20.78 -13.53
CA LYS A 386 16.62 19.53 -13.52
C LYS A 386 15.71 18.35 -13.19
N GLY A 387 15.81 17.30 -13.99
CA GLY A 387 15.07 16.05 -13.81
C GLY A 387 13.76 15.99 -14.58
N GLU A 388 13.15 14.81 -14.57
CA GLU A 388 11.88 14.52 -15.24
C GLU A 388 10.73 14.71 -14.26
N PHE A 389 9.92 15.75 -14.47
CA PHE A 389 8.83 16.07 -13.56
C PHE A 389 7.56 15.26 -13.84
N PHE A 390 7.00 14.73 -12.75
CA PHE A 390 5.67 14.17 -12.66
C PHE A 390 4.89 15.04 -11.69
N VAL A 391 3.88 15.76 -12.19
CA VAL A 391 3.11 16.73 -11.40
C VAL A 391 1.75 16.14 -11.09
N PHE A 392 1.46 15.96 -9.80
CA PHE A 392 0.17 15.49 -9.32
C PHE A 392 -0.64 16.69 -8.85
N VAL A 393 -1.84 16.86 -9.39
CA VAL A 393 -2.74 17.96 -9.03
C VAL A 393 -3.96 17.38 -8.34
N ASP A 394 -4.12 17.63 -7.05
CA ASP A 394 -5.32 17.28 -6.30
C ASP A 394 -6.47 18.25 -6.60
N GLU A 395 -7.70 17.74 -6.56
CA GLU A 395 -8.93 18.42 -6.99
C GLU A 395 -8.74 19.26 -8.27
N CYS A 396 -8.21 18.59 -9.30
CA CYS A 396 -7.69 19.22 -10.52
C CYS A 396 -8.74 19.98 -11.37
N HIS A 397 -10.03 19.86 -11.05
CA HIS A 397 -11.14 20.51 -11.74
C HIS A 397 -11.50 21.88 -11.15
N ARG A 398 -10.94 22.27 -10.00
CA ARG A 398 -11.22 23.59 -9.41
C ARG A 398 -10.57 24.70 -10.24
N THR A 399 -11.19 25.87 -10.29
CA THR A 399 -10.71 27.05 -11.06
C THR A 399 -9.26 27.41 -10.73
N GLN A 400 -8.88 27.35 -9.44
CA GLN A 400 -7.52 27.60 -8.97
C GLN A 400 -6.51 26.56 -9.50
N SER A 401 -6.94 25.31 -9.70
CA SER A 401 -6.12 24.23 -10.25
C SER A 401 -5.88 24.40 -11.75
N GLY A 402 -6.87 24.90 -12.52
CA GLY A 402 -6.72 25.18 -13.96
C GLY A 402 -5.74 26.33 -14.25
N ILE A 403 -5.77 27.36 -13.40
CA ILE A 403 -4.83 28.48 -13.38
C ILE A 403 -3.39 28.00 -13.14
N LEU A 404 -3.20 27.20 -12.10
CA LEU A 404 -1.88 26.68 -11.74
C LEU A 404 -1.36 25.67 -12.76
N HIS A 405 -2.27 24.93 -13.41
CA HIS A 405 -1.91 24.07 -14.53
C HIS A 405 -1.28 24.88 -15.68
N LYS A 406 -1.91 25.98 -16.11
CA LYS A 406 -1.35 26.84 -17.19
C LYS A 406 0.06 27.28 -16.83
N ALA A 407 0.27 27.73 -15.60
CA ALA A 407 1.59 28.08 -15.08
C ALA A 407 2.56 26.90 -15.17
N MET A 408 2.19 25.73 -14.64
CA MET A 408 3.06 24.55 -14.63
C MET A 408 3.41 24.06 -16.04
N LYS A 409 2.49 24.12 -17.00
CA LYS A 409 2.75 23.72 -18.39
C LYS A 409 3.78 24.63 -19.06
N GLU A 410 3.80 25.91 -18.70
CA GLU A 410 4.79 26.85 -19.22
C GLU A 410 6.15 26.71 -18.52
N LEU A 411 6.16 26.44 -17.21
CA LEU A 411 7.39 26.31 -16.42
C LEU A 411 8.08 24.95 -16.62
N LEU A 412 7.26 23.91 -16.80
CA LEU A 412 7.66 22.51 -16.91
C LEU A 412 7.05 21.91 -18.19
N PRO A 413 7.44 22.37 -19.40
CA PRO A 413 6.82 21.96 -20.66
C PRO A 413 6.94 20.46 -20.94
N ASN A 414 7.92 19.79 -20.34
CA ASN A 414 8.15 18.35 -20.46
C ASN A 414 7.62 17.56 -19.26
N ALA A 415 6.89 18.17 -18.32
CA ALA A 415 6.30 17.44 -17.20
C ALA A 415 5.12 16.56 -17.66
N MET A 416 4.98 15.40 -17.04
CA MET A 416 3.76 14.62 -17.13
C MET A 416 2.81 15.07 -16.01
N LEU A 417 1.60 15.45 -16.37
CA LEU A 417 0.58 15.88 -15.40
C LEU A 417 -0.46 14.78 -15.17
N ILE A 418 -0.75 14.52 -13.90
CA ILE A 418 -1.80 13.59 -13.48
C ILE A 418 -2.75 14.34 -12.56
N GLY A 419 -4.00 14.47 -12.99
CA GLY A 419 -5.06 15.08 -12.22
C GLY A 419 -5.74 14.06 -11.33
N PHE A 420 -6.03 14.43 -10.09
CA PHE A 420 -6.83 13.64 -9.17
C PHE A 420 -8.09 14.42 -8.81
N THR A 421 -9.22 13.73 -8.70
CA THR A 421 -10.46 14.40 -8.30
C THR A 421 -11.43 13.48 -7.55
N GLY A 422 -12.08 14.05 -6.53
CA GLY A 422 -13.16 13.39 -5.79
C GLY A 422 -14.55 13.54 -6.38
N THR A 423 -14.77 14.49 -7.27
CA THR A 423 -16.09 14.89 -7.74
C THR A 423 -16.24 14.61 -9.24
N PRO A 424 -17.48 14.42 -9.72
CA PRO A 424 -17.73 14.32 -11.15
C PRO A 424 -17.29 15.60 -11.87
N LEU A 425 -16.61 15.45 -13.01
CA LEU A 425 -16.39 16.58 -13.91
C LEU A 425 -17.72 16.99 -14.53
N LEU A 426 -18.24 18.16 -14.16
CA LEU A 426 -19.43 18.76 -14.76
C LEU A 426 -19.21 18.97 -16.26
N LYS A 427 -20.29 19.00 -17.06
CA LYS A 427 -20.19 19.15 -18.53
C LYS A 427 -19.35 20.38 -18.94
N SER A 428 -19.45 21.49 -18.20
CA SER A 428 -18.67 22.71 -18.43
C SER A 428 -17.17 22.49 -18.26
N ASP A 429 -16.76 21.76 -17.22
CA ASP A 429 -15.36 21.67 -16.78
C ASP A 429 -14.67 20.41 -17.33
N LYS A 430 -15.46 19.45 -17.81
CA LYS A 430 -15.00 18.18 -18.36
C LYS A 430 -14.14 18.37 -19.59
N GLN A 431 -14.54 19.25 -20.51
CA GLN A 431 -13.78 19.49 -21.73
C GLN A 431 -12.41 20.10 -21.40
N GLN A 432 -12.39 21.16 -20.57
CA GLN A 432 -11.15 21.80 -20.13
C GLN A 432 -10.24 20.82 -19.39
N SER A 433 -10.77 20.02 -18.46
CA SER A 433 -9.97 19.04 -17.70
C SER A 433 -9.37 17.95 -18.60
N ILE A 434 -10.12 17.44 -19.58
CA ILE A 434 -9.63 16.44 -20.54
C ILE A 434 -8.60 17.03 -21.50
N GLU A 435 -8.79 18.25 -21.97
CA GLU A 435 -7.79 18.97 -22.78
C GLU A 435 -6.49 19.22 -22.01
N THR A 436 -6.61 19.38 -20.69
CA THR A 436 -5.53 19.74 -19.77
C THR A 436 -4.71 18.53 -19.34
N PHE A 437 -5.36 17.48 -18.85
CA PHE A 437 -4.70 16.30 -18.28
C PHE A 437 -4.72 15.11 -19.22
N GLY A 438 -5.68 15.02 -20.13
CA GLY A 438 -5.93 13.84 -20.95
C GLY A 438 -7.17 13.05 -20.49
N LYS A 439 -7.34 11.85 -21.04
CA LYS A 439 -8.47 10.97 -20.73
C LYS A 439 -8.39 10.47 -19.28
N PHE A 440 -9.51 9.91 -18.79
CA PHE A 440 -9.50 9.20 -17.51
C PHE A 440 -8.52 8.01 -17.57
N ILE A 441 -7.66 7.94 -16.56
CA ILE A 441 -6.75 6.81 -16.31
C ILE A 441 -7.54 5.69 -15.65
N ASP A 442 -8.28 6.04 -14.60
CA ASP A 442 -9.13 5.12 -13.85
C ASP A 442 -10.27 5.87 -13.16
N THR A 443 -11.37 5.17 -12.90
CA THR A 443 -12.55 5.73 -12.23
C THR A 443 -13.11 4.80 -11.16
N TYR A 444 -13.32 5.34 -9.96
CA TYR A 444 -14.02 4.68 -8.86
C TYR A 444 -15.07 5.65 -8.30
N LYS A 445 -16.33 5.41 -8.67
CA LYS A 445 -17.42 6.37 -8.52
C LYS A 445 -18.12 6.22 -7.17
N TYR A 446 -18.99 7.19 -6.87
CA TYR A 446 -19.70 7.25 -5.59
C TYR A 446 -20.61 6.05 -5.36
N ASP A 447 -21.40 5.65 -6.36
CA ASP A 447 -22.29 4.49 -6.34
C ASP A 447 -21.52 3.19 -6.04
N GLU A 448 -20.40 2.98 -6.71
CA GLU A 448 -19.52 1.84 -6.46
C GLU A 448 -18.92 1.88 -5.04
N ALA A 449 -18.47 3.05 -4.59
CA ALA A 449 -17.89 3.20 -3.26
C ALA A 449 -18.89 3.01 -2.11
N VAL A 450 -20.15 3.41 -2.30
CA VAL A 450 -21.23 3.15 -1.34
C VAL A 450 -21.55 1.66 -1.31
N HIS A 451 -21.66 1.03 -2.49
CA HIS A 451 -21.92 -0.41 -2.60
C HIS A 451 -20.81 -1.26 -1.94
N ASP A 452 -19.56 -0.85 -2.10
CA ASP A 452 -18.40 -1.52 -1.49
C ASP A 452 -18.17 -1.09 -0.02
N GLU A 453 -19.10 -0.33 0.59
CA GLU A 453 -19.06 0.17 1.98
C GLU A 453 -17.81 1.01 2.31
N VAL A 454 -17.17 1.58 1.28
CA VAL A 454 -15.99 2.42 1.40
C VAL A 454 -16.35 3.84 1.83
N VAL A 455 -17.53 4.33 1.43
CA VAL A 455 -18.09 5.64 1.83
C VAL A 455 -19.53 5.48 2.28
N LEU A 456 -19.98 6.38 3.16
CA LEU A 456 -21.37 6.39 3.62
C LEU A 456 -22.31 7.00 2.57
N ASP A 457 -23.52 6.45 2.50
CA ASP A 457 -24.58 7.00 1.67
C ASP A 457 -25.08 8.35 2.22
N LEU A 458 -25.40 9.28 1.31
CA LEU A 458 -25.88 10.63 1.63
C LEU A 458 -27.40 10.65 1.51
N ARG A 459 -28.09 10.73 2.66
CA ARG A 459 -29.53 10.94 2.69
C ARG A 459 -29.84 12.44 2.70
N TYR A 460 -30.45 12.93 1.62
CA TYR A 460 -30.91 14.31 1.54
C TYR A 460 -32.34 14.40 2.07
N GLU A 461 -32.55 15.18 3.12
CA GLU A 461 -33.87 15.59 3.60
C GLU A 461 -34.08 17.05 3.22
N ALA A 462 -34.99 17.31 2.28
CA ALA A 462 -35.41 18.67 1.98
C ALA A 462 -36.14 19.23 3.21
N ARG A 463 -35.62 20.32 3.78
CA ARG A 463 -36.33 21.10 4.79
C ARG A 463 -36.97 22.29 4.09
N ASP A 464 -38.29 22.41 4.16
CA ASP A 464 -38.95 23.69 3.94
C ASP A 464 -38.51 24.62 5.07
N ILE A 465 -37.81 25.70 4.73
CA ILE A 465 -37.35 26.74 5.65
C ILE A 465 -38.27 27.94 5.54
#